data_AF-A0A3N5L6P0-F1
#
_entry.id   AF-A0A3N5L6P0-F1
#
_cell.length_a   1.000
_cell.length_b   1.000
_cell.length_c   1.000
_cell.angle_alpha   90.00
_cell.angle_beta   90.00
_cell.angle_gamma   90.00
#
_symmetry.space_group_name_H-M   'P 1'
#
loop_
_entity.id
_entity.type
_entity.pdbx_description
1 polymer ?
#
loop_
_entity_poly.entity_id
_entity_poly.type
_entity_poly.pdbx_seq_one_letter_code
_entity_poly.pdbx_strand_id
1 'polypeptide(L)'
;MCRRNLFLMFSKMNYLPLIILAAAIIHIIEEFFYPGGFIDFARKNIVKNNRRIMAEAIDSNMAVIVNALFLLLCLVNVLISGTGTLLHYSLVGLILFNSLFHIAGSIIIRKYSPGLITSVLIYIPLAVYIISNSNKSGDEMLIAMVIGILLNLVPIIIVLVRSKFVFNYKNKVLLK
;
A
#
# COMPACT_ATOMS: atom_id res chain seq x y z
N MET A 1 -9.48 -7.97 36.64
CA MET A 1 -8.42 -8.85 36.06
C MET A 1 -7.99 -8.49 34.63
N CYS A 2 -8.82 -7.86 33.79
CA CYS A 2 -8.48 -7.59 32.37
C CYS A 2 -7.40 -6.49 32.14
N ARG A 3 -7.30 -5.46 33.00
CA ARG A 3 -6.33 -4.34 32.82
C ARG A 3 -4.86 -4.73 33.02
N ARG A 4 -4.57 -5.74 33.83
CA ARG A 4 -3.19 -6.11 34.21
C ARG A 4 -2.46 -6.85 33.07
N ASN A 5 -3.21 -7.59 32.26
CA ASN A 5 -2.68 -8.26 31.06
C ASN A 5 -2.40 -7.28 29.93
N LEU A 6 -3.24 -6.25 29.75
CA LEU A 6 -3.04 -5.23 28.71
C LEU A 6 -1.73 -4.45 28.94
N PHE A 7 -1.47 -4.03 30.19
CA PHE A 7 -0.26 -3.29 30.55
C PHE A 7 1.02 -4.12 30.38
N LEU A 8 0.97 -5.41 30.74
CA LEU A 8 2.09 -6.34 30.52
C LEU A 8 2.31 -6.64 29.02
N MET A 9 1.25 -6.69 28.22
CA MET A 9 1.32 -6.83 26.77
C MET A 9 2.08 -5.65 26.15
N PHE A 10 1.73 -4.40 26.51
CA PHE A 10 2.42 -3.20 26.01
C PHE A 10 3.87 -3.09 26.47
N SER A 11 4.22 -3.59 27.65
CA SER A 11 5.61 -3.53 28.17
C SER A 11 6.63 -4.42 27.43
N LYS A 12 6.14 -5.43 26.68
CA LYS A 12 6.96 -6.31 25.81
C LYS A 12 6.70 -6.09 24.32
N MET A 13 5.84 -5.13 23.96
CA MET A 13 5.45 -4.92 22.58
C MET A 13 6.61 -4.32 21.79
N ASN A 14 7.04 -5.07 20.78
CA ASN A 14 7.99 -4.59 19.81
C ASN A 14 7.32 -3.47 18.99
N TYR A 15 7.94 -2.28 18.94
CA TYR A 15 7.29 -1.08 18.40
C TYR A 15 7.27 -1.00 16.87
N LEU A 16 8.04 -1.85 16.17
CA LEU A 16 8.16 -1.83 14.72
C LEU A 16 6.83 -2.02 13.95
N PRO A 17 5.93 -2.96 14.32
CA PRO A 17 4.62 -3.08 13.68
C PRO A 17 3.77 -1.80 13.84
N LEU A 18 3.89 -1.13 15.00
CA LEU A 18 3.19 0.14 15.25
C LEU A 18 3.77 1.27 14.39
N ILE A 19 5.09 1.30 14.20
CA ILE A 19 5.75 2.26 13.32
C ILE A 19 5.33 2.03 11.86
N ILE A 20 5.21 0.78 11.40
CA ILE A 20 4.66 0.47 10.06
C ILE A 20 3.23 0.99 9.93
N LEU A 21 2.37 0.76 10.94
CA LEU A 21 0.99 1.26 10.93
C LEU A 21 0.95 2.80 10.89
N ALA A 22 1.77 3.47 11.69
CA ALA A 22 1.87 4.93 11.68
C ALA A 22 2.37 5.45 10.34
N ALA A 23 3.39 4.83 9.77
CA ALA A 23 3.90 5.16 8.44
C ALA A 23 2.82 5.00 7.36
N ALA A 24 2.04 3.92 7.42
CA ALA A 24 0.92 3.68 6.52
C ALA A 24 -0.16 4.78 6.60
N ILE A 25 -0.50 5.22 7.82
CA ILE A 25 -1.44 6.32 8.03
C ILE A 25 -0.90 7.62 7.42
N ILE A 26 0.37 7.96 7.67
CA ILE A 26 0.98 9.18 7.14
C ILE A 26 1.03 9.15 5.60
N HIS A 27 1.33 7.99 5.00
CA HIS A 27 1.32 7.81 3.55
C HIS A 27 -0.08 8.03 2.96
N ILE A 28 -1.12 7.45 3.58
CA ILE A 28 -2.51 7.67 3.15
C ILE A 28 -2.91 9.15 3.30
N ILE A 29 -2.45 9.81 4.36
CA ILE A 29 -2.67 11.27 4.52
C ILE A 29 -2.03 12.02 3.35
N GLU A 30 -0.83 11.63 2.93
CA GLU A 30 -0.15 12.25 1.78
C GLU A 30 -0.91 12.04 0.47
N GLU A 31 -1.43 10.83 0.23
CA GLU A 31 -2.16 10.47 -0.98
C GLU A 31 -3.50 11.22 -1.12
N PHE A 32 -4.24 11.39 -0.02
CA PHE A 32 -5.61 11.90 -0.04
C PHE A 32 -5.75 13.35 0.42
N PHE A 33 -4.94 13.80 1.38
CA PHE A 33 -5.13 15.09 2.04
C PHE A 33 -4.07 16.12 1.63
N TYR A 34 -2.81 15.91 2.01
CA TYR A 34 -1.76 16.89 1.73
C TYR A 34 -0.41 16.26 1.38
N PRO A 35 0.14 16.58 0.20
CA PRO A 35 -0.41 17.46 -0.84
C PRO A 35 -1.61 16.86 -1.61
N GLY A 36 -1.91 15.56 -1.43
CA GLY A 36 -3.14 14.93 -1.92
C GLY A 36 -3.18 14.73 -3.44
N GLY A 37 -4.31 14.22 -3.93
CA GLY A 37 -4.60 14.12 -5.37
C GLY A 37 -4.14 12.82 -6.05
N PHE A 38 -3.87 11.75 -5.28
CA PHE A 38 -3.37 10.49 -5.84
C PHE A 38 -4.28 9.91 -6.93
N ILE A 39 -5.60 9.97 -6.73
CA ILE A 39 -6.59 9.47 -7.69
C ILE A 39 -6.49 10.21 -9.03
N ASP A 40 -6.39 11.54 -8.99
CA ASP A 40 -6.28 12.35 -10.21
C ASP A 40 -4.94 12.13 -10.90
N PHE A 41 -3.87 11.99 -10.14
CA PHE A 41 -2.57 11.57 -10.66
C PHE A 41 -2.69 10.22 -11.39
N ALA A 42 -3.21 9.19 -10.73
CA ALA A 42 -3.37 7.84 -11.30
C ALA A 42 -4.23 7.84 -12.57
N ARG A 43 -5.38 8.52 -12.55
CA ARG A 43 -6.26 8.65 -13.72
C ARG A 43 -5.57 9.33 -14.89
N LYS A 44 -4.93 10.48 -14.68
CA LYS A 44 -4.22 11.23 -15.73
C LYS A 44 -3.13 10.38 -16.38
N ASN A 45 -2.41 9.61 -15.57
CA ASN A 45 -1.34 8.74 -16.07
C ASN A 45 -1.85 7.59 -16.93
N ILE A 46 -2.99 7.00 -16.54
CA ILE A 46 -3.61 5.89 -17.28
C ILE A 46 -4.26 6.40 -18.57
N VAL A 47 -4.87 7.58 -18.56
CA VAL A 47 -5.42 8.23 -19.77
C VAL A 47 -4.31 8.55 -20.77
N LYS A 48 -3.16 9.07 -20.31
CA LYS A 48 -1.99 9.33 -21.17
C LYS A 48 -1.52 8.07 -21.93
N ASN A 49 -1.77 6.89 -21.38
CA ASN A 49 -1.43 5.60 -21.97
C ASN A 49 -2.60 4.98 -22.79
N ASN A 50 -3.57 5.77 -23.25
CA ASN A 50 -4.74 5.33 -24.04
C ASN A 50 -5.63 4.28 -23.35
N ARG A 51 -5.64 4.22 -22.02
CA ARG A 51 -6.42 3.25 -21.23
C ARG A 51 -7.62 3.91 -20.53
N ARG A 52 -8.43 4.67 -21.27
CA ARG A 52 -9.53 5.50 -20.73
C ARG A 52 -10.53 4.73 -19.86
N ILE A 53 -10.91 3.50 -20.26
CA ILE A 53 -11.80 2.64 -19.47
C ILE A 53 -11.22 2.31 -18.09
N MET A 54 -9.89 2.09 -18.00
CA MET A 54 -9.23 1.84 -16.72
C MET A 54 -9.19 3.08 -15.84
N ALA A 55 -9.03 4.27 -16.43
CA ALA A 55 -9.06 5.51 -15.66
C ALA A 55 -10.45 5.77 -15.05
N GLU A 56 -11.52 5.46 -15.77
CA GLU A 56 -12.90 5.54 -15.26
C GLU A 56 -13.19 4.51 -14.15
N ALA A 57 -12.47 3.38 -14.16
CA ALA A 57 -12.59 2.35 -13.14
C ALA A 57 -11.92 2.71 -11.80
N ILE A 58 -11.06 3.72 -11.77
CA ILE A 58 -10.42 4.24 -10.56
C ILE A 58 -11.31 5.33 -9.99
N ASP A 59 -11.77 5.19 -8.75
CA ASP A 59 -12.51 6.21 -8.03
C ASP A 59 -12.16 6.23 -6.54
N SER A 60 -12.73 7.20 -5.81
CA SER A 60 -12.46 7.37 -4.38
C SER A 60 -12.90 6.17 -3.56
N ASN A 61 -14.01 5.52 -3.92
CA ASN A 61 -14.49 4.34 -3.21
C ASN A 61 -13.48 3.18 -3.32
N MET A 62 -12.94 2.95 -4.52
CA MET A 62 -11.87 1.97 -4.73
C MET A 62 -10.67 2.27 -3.84
N ALA A 63 -10.20 3.52 -3.88
CA ALA A 63 -8.97 3.93 -3.23
C ALA A 63 -9.12 3.84 -1.70
N VAL A 64 -10.29 4.20 -1.16
CA VAL A 64 -10.63 4.03 0.25
C VAL A 64 -10.65 2.55 0.64
N ILE A 65 -11.27 1.67 -0.16
CA ILE A 65 -11.33 0.24 0.15
C ILE A 65 -9.93 -0.38 0.18
N VAL A 66 -9.10 -0.11 -0.83
CA VAL A 66 -7.73 -0.64 -0.90
C VAL A 66 -6.90 -0.17 0.29
N ASN A 67 -6.97 1.12 0.63
CA ASN A 67 -6.23 1.66 1.76
C ASN A 67 -6.75 1.17 3.11
N ALA A 68 -8.06 0.96 3.25
CA ALA A 68 -8.64 0.34 4.44
C ALA A 68 -8.15 -1.11 4.62
N LEU A 69 -8.06 -1.89 3.53
CA LEU A 69 -7.50 -3.25 3.58
C LEU A 69 -6.01 -3.23 3.95
N PHE A 70 -5.25 -2.28 3.42
CA PHE A 70 -3.84 -2.11 3.79
C PHE A 70 -3.67 -1.75 5.28
N LEU A 71 -4.45 -0.80 5.79
CA LEU A 71 -4.46 -0.46 7.22
C LEU A 71 -4.90 -1.64 8.10
N LEU A 72 -5.85 -2.44 7.64
CA LEU A 72 -6.28 -3.65 8.34
C LEU A 72 -5.13 -4.65 8.45
N LEU A 73 -4.36 -4.89 7.37
CA LEU A 73 -3.18 -5.75 7.43
C LEU A 73 -2.13 -5.22 8.41
N CYS A 74 -1.90 -3.90 8.44
CA CYS A 74 -1.00 -3.27 9.40
C CYS A 74 -1.50 -3.45 10.85
N LEU A 75 -2.81 -3.29 11.08
CA LEU A 75 -3.40 -3.50 12.39
C LEU A 75 -3.29 -4.97 12.83
N VAL A 76 -3.58 -5.93 11.95
CA VAL A 76 -3.40 -7.36 12.22
C VAL A 76 -1.95 -7.64 12.61
N ASN A 77 -0.98 -7.07 11.90
CA ASN A 77 0.44 -7.20 12.22
C ASN A 77 0.80 -6.67 13.62
N VAL A 78 0.16 -5.57 14.07
CA VAL A 78 0.30 -5.08 15.44
C VAL A 78 -0.29 -6.07 16.46
N LEU A 79 -1.50 -6.57 16.20
CA LEU A 79 -2.23 -7.44 17.13
C LEU A 79 -1.55 -8.79 17.34
N ILE A 80 -0.91 -9.35 16.31
CA ILE A 80 -0.19 -10.64 16.43
C ILE A 80 1.25 -10.50 16.94
N SER A 81 1.62 -9.34 17.51
CA SER A 81 2.98 -9.04 17.99
C SER A 81 4.06 -9.21 16.90
N GLY A 82 3.79 -8.66 15.71
CA GLY A 82 4.28 -9.15 14.42
C GLY A 82 5.78 -9.21 14.14
N THR A 83 6.67 -8.75 15.00
CA THR A 83 8.12 -8.82 14.71
C THR A 83 8.59 -10.26 14.63
N GLY A 84 9.12 -10.68 13.48
CA GLY A 84 9.51 -12.07 13.22
C GLY A 84 8.48 -12.88 12.43
N THR A 85 7.26 -12.36 12.23
CA THR A 85 6.23 -13.05 11.44
C THR A 85 6.44 -12.85 9.94
N LEU A 86 5.96 -13.80 9.14
CA LEU A 86 5.95 -13.69 7.68
C LEU A 86 5.16 -12.45 7.23
N LEU A 87 4.05 -12.15 7.88
CA LEU A 87 3.21 -10.97 7.60
C LEU A 87 4.00 -9.66 7.76
N HIS A 88 4.79 -9.54 8.82
CA HIS A 88 5.57 -8.33 9.08
C HIS A 88 6.55 -8.03 7.96
N TYR A 89 7.37 -9.00 7.58
CA TYR A 89 8.30 -8.82 6.47
C TYR A 89 7.60 -8.70 5.11
N SER A 90 6.41 -9.30 4.96
CA SER A 90 5.58 -9.09 3.77
C SER A 90 5.08 -7.65 3.68
N LEU A 91 4.72 -7.02 4.80
CA LEU A 91 4.37 -5.61 4.85
C LEU A 91 5.58 -4.71 4.57
N VAL A 92 6.77 -5.10 5.02
CA VAL A 92 8.02 -4.41 4.65
C VAL A 92 8.23 -4.45 3.13
N GLY A 93 8.07 -5.63 2.51
CA GLY A 93 8.12 -5.76 1.05
C GLY A 93 7.03 -4.97 0.34
N LEU A 94 5.82 -4.94 0.91
CA LEU A 94 4.69 -4.17 0.38
C LEU A 94 5.01 -2.67 0.34
N ILE A 95 5.45 -2.07 1.46
CA ILE A 95 5.74 -0.63 1.53
C ILE A 95 6.98 -0.26 0.69
N LEU A 96 7.97 -1.14 0.61
CA LEU A 96 9.16 -0.92 -0.20
C LEU A 96 8.81 -0.91 -1.69
N PHE A 97 8.04 -1.90 -2.15
CA PHE A 97 7.64 -1.97 -3.55
C PHE A 97 6.62 -0.89 -3.92
N ASN A 98 5.73 -0.53 -3.00
CA ASN A 98 4.86 0.63 -3.14
C ASN A 98 5.70 1.91 -3.34
N SER A 99 6.75 2.11 -2.54
CA SER A 99 7.68 3.25 -2.70
C SER A 99 8.28 3.33 -4.09
N LEU A 100 8.69 2.19 -4.65
CA LEU A 100 9.22 2.13 -6.00
C LEU A 100 8.19 2.57 -7.04
N PHE A 101 6.90 2.26 -6.87
CA PHE A 101 5.86 2.76 -7.76
C PHE A 101 5.70 4.28 -7.72
N HIS A 102 5.69 4.90 -6.53
CA HIS A 102 5.56 6.37 -6.44
C HIS A 102 6.80 7.07 -7.00
N ILE A 103 8.00 6.54 -6.77
CA ILE A 103 9.25 7.06 -7.33
C ILE A 103 9.25 6.90 -8.85
N ALA A 104 9.04 5.69 -9.36
CA ALA A 104 9.03 5.42 -10.80
C ALA A 104 7.94 6.23 -11.51
N GLY A 105 6.73 6.30 -10.94
CA GLY A 105 5.65 7.15 -11.43
C GLY A 105 6.07 8.61 -11.50
N SER A 106 6.69 9.13 -10.45
CA SER A 106 7.14 10.52 -10.42
C SER A 106 8.21 10.83 -11.48
N ILE A 107 9.17 9.91 -11.66
CA ILE A 107 10.24 10.03 -12.65
C ILE A 107 9.68 9.97 -14.08
N ILE A 108 8.87 8.95 -14.38
CA ILE A 108 8.32 8.71 -15.73
C ILE A 108 7.40 9.85 -16.16
N ILE A 109 6.56 10.34 -15.24
CA ILE A 109 5.58 11.39 -15.54
C ILE A 109 6.18 12.79 -15.38
N ARG A 110 7.38 12.89 -14.77
CA ARG A 110 8.07 14.15 -14.45
C ARG A 110 7.18 15.10 -13.65
N LYS A 111 6.39 14.54 -12.75
CA LYS A 111 5.51 15.26 -11.83
C LYS A 111 5.52 14.55 -10.50
N TYR A 112 5.27 15.32 -9.45
CA TYR A 112 5.06 14.78 -8.13
C TYR A 112 3.90 13.75 -8.10
N SER A 113 4.19 12.53 -7.65
CA SER A 113 3.19 11.52 -7.27
C SER A 113 2.87 11.65 -5.79
N PRO A 114 1.62 11.92 -5.37
CA PRO A 114 1.24 11.85 -3.97
C PRO A 114 1.58 10.46 -3.40
N GLY A 115 2.28 10.44 -2.26
CA GLY A 115 2.92 9.25 -1.69
C GLY A 115 4.45 9.24 -1.86
N LEU A 116 5.03 10.10 -2.69
CA LEU A 116 6.48 10.20 -2.92
C LEU A 116 7.27 10.65 -1.67
N ILE A 117 6.76 11.61 -0.91
CA ILE A 117 7.48 12.17 0.25
C ILE A 117 7.66 11.07 1.29
N THR A 118 6.57 10.41 1.66
CA THR A 118 6.57 9.29 2.61
C THR A 118 7.30 8.08 2.06
N SER A 119 7.26 7.81 0.74
CA SER A 119 8.06 6.76 0.11
C SER A 119 9.56 6.96 0.38
N VAL A 120 10.06 8.17 0.14
CA VAL A 120 11.50 8.49 0.24
C VAL A 120 11.94 8.69 1.69
N LEU A 121 11.15 9.42 2.48
CA LEU A 121 11.54 9.84 3.83
C LEU A 121 11.14 8.86 4.93
N ILE A 122 10.17 7.98 4.69
CA ILE A 122 9.64 7.08 5.72
C ILE A 122 9.75 5.61 5.29
N TYR A 123 9.07 5.20 4.22
CA TYR A 123 8.97 3.79 3.85
C TYR A 123 10.32 3.17 3.50
N ILE A 124 11.13 3.80 2.64
CA ILE A 124 12.45 3.25 2.27
C ILE A 124 13.38 3.16 3.49
N PRO A 125 13.61 4.23 4.29
CA PRO A 125 14.44 4.15 5.48
C PRO A 125 13.95 3.11 6.48
N LEU A 126 12.64 3.04 6.71
CA LEU A 126 12.04 2.06 7.61
C LEU A 126 12.23 0.62 7.11
N ALA A 127 11.99 0.37 5.83
CA ALA A 127 12.15 -0.95 5.23
C ALA A 127 13.61 -1.41 5.28
N VAL A 128 14.56 -0.54 4.91
CA VAL A 128 16.00 -0.81 5.00
C VAL A 128 16.39 -1.12 6.45
N TYR A 129 15.96 -0.30 7.41
CA TYR A 129 16.24 -0.52 8.82
C TYR A 129 15.74 -1.90 9.30
N ILE A 130 14.50 -2.27 8.98
CA ILE A 130 13.94 -3.55 9.41
C ILE A 130 14.65 -4.74 8.74
N ILE A 131 14.98 -4.63 7.45
CA ILE A 131 15.70 -5.69 6.72
C ILE A 131 17.12 -5.85 7.28
N SER A 132 17.86 -4.75 7.47
CA SER A 132 19.24 -4.77 7.97
C SER A 132 19.37 -5.30 9.40
N ASN A 133 18.32 -5.18 10.21
CA ASN A 133 18.28 -5.69 11.59
C ASN A 133 17.49 -7.00 11.71
N SER A 134 17.20 -7.66 10.59
CA SER A 134 16.45 -8.91 10.58
C SER A 134 17.37 -10.10 10.88
N ASN A 135 16.88 -11.03 11.69
CA ASN A 135 17.51 -12.34 11.90
C ASN A 135 16.97 -13.41 10.93
N LYS A 136 16.21 -13.01 9.90
CA LYS A 136 15.63 -13.94 8.92
C LYS A 136 16.66 -14.42 7.92
N SER A 137 16.51 -15.66 7.47
CA SER A 137 17.32 -16.16 6.36
C SER A 137 16.99 -15.41 5.06
N GLY A 138 17.91 -15.47 4.09
CA GLY A 138 17.69 -14.87 2.76
C GLY A 138 16.43 -15.41 2.08
N ASP A 139 16.15 -16.71 2.20
CA ASP A 139 14.98 -17.35 1.62
C ASP A 139 13.67 -16.90 2.30
N GLU A 140 13.65 -16.83 3.63
CA GLU A 140 12.48 -16.32 4.36
C GLU A 140 12.18 -14.87 3.98
N MET A 141 13.22 -14.04 3.85
CA MET A 141 13.09 -12.66 3.42
C MET A 141 12.58 -12.58 1.99
N LEU A 142 13.13 -13.37 1.06
CA LEU A 142 12.70 -13.40 -0.34
C LEU A 142 11.23 -13.77 -0.46
N ILE A 143 10.78 -14.82 0.24
CA ILE A 143 9.37 -15.23 0.25
C ILE A 143 8.48 -14.08 0.75
N ALA A 144 8.86 -13.44 1.85
CA ALA A 144 8.12 -12.30 2.38
C ALA A 144 8.05 -11.14 1.38
N MET A 145 9.17 -10.80 0.73
CA MET A 145 9.22 -9.74 -0.29
C MET A 145 8.32 -10.06 -1.49
N VAL A 146 8.31 -11.31 -1.95
CA VAL A 146 7.42 -11.76 -3.03
C VAL A 146 5.97 -11.59 -2.61
N ILE A 147 5.58 -11.99 -1.40
CA ILE A 147 4.21 -11.77 -0.90
C ILE A 147 3.87 -10.29 -0.87
N GLY A 148 4.77 -9.43 -0.38
CA GLY A 148 4.59 -7.98 -0.39
C GLY A 148 4.39 -7.38 -1.79
N ILE A 149 5.15 -7.87 -2.77
CA ILE A 149 4.99 -7.49 -4.19
C ILE A 149 3.62 -7.95 -4.71
N LEU A 150 3.23 -9.19 -4.42
CA LEU A 150 1.94 -9.72 -4.84
C LEU A 150 0.77 -8.94 -4.24
N LEU A 151 0.88 -8.48 -2.99
CA LEU A 151 -0.14 -7.63 -2.35
C LEU A 151 -0.31 -6.28 -3.07
N ASN A 152 0.74 -5.72 -3.68
CA ASN A 152 0.63 -4.52 -4.50
C ASN A 152 -0.14 -4.77 -5.82
N LEU A 153 -0.37 -6.01 -6.22
CA LEU A 153 -1.20 -6.34 -7.39
C LEU A 153 -2.70 -6.21 -7.11
N VAL A 154 -3.12 -6.21 -5.85
CA VAL A 154 -4.54 -6.10 -5.44
C VAL A 154 -5.22 -4.87 -6.08
N PRO A 155 -4.72 -3.63 -5.95
CA PRO A 155 -5.34 -2.47 -6.61
C PRO A 155 -5.40 -2.62 -8.13
N ILE A 156 -4.37 -3.19 -8.76
CA ILE A 156 -4.33 -3.40 -10.22
C ILE A 156 -5.43 -4.38 -10.64
N ILE A 157 -5.57 -5.51 -9.93
CA ILE A 157 -6.59 -6.51 -10.19
C ILE A 157 -7.98 -5.90 -10.03
N ILE A 158 -8.22 -5.13 -8.97
CA ILE A 158 -9.51 -4.44 -8.76
C ILE A 158 -9.82 -3.50 -9.92
N VAL A 159 -8.85 -2.69 -10.38
CA VAL A 159 -9.03 -1.82 -11.55
C VAL A 159 -9.36 -2.63 -12.80
N LEU A 160 -8.65 -3.73 -13.07
CA LEU A 160 -8.88 -4.58 -14.24
C LEU A 160 -10.28 -5.20 -14.22
N VAL A 161 -10.71 -5.72 -13.07
CA VAL A 161 -12.06 -6.28 -12.90
C VAL A 161 -13.12 -5.20 -13.12
N ARG A 162 -12.98 -4.05 -12.46
CA ARG A 162 -13.91 -2.91 -12.62
C ARG A 162 -13.95 -2.37 -14.04
N SER A 163 -12.83 -2.33 -14.74
CA SER A 163 -12.73 -1.89 -16.14
C SER A 163 -13.59 -2.74 -17.07
N LYS A 164 -13.65 -4.07 -16.84
CA LYS A 164 -14.53 -4.96 -17.60
C LYS A 164 -16.00 -4.62 -17.40
N PHE A 165 -16.41 -4.31 -16.16
CA PHE A 165 -17.79 -3.89 -15.87
C PHE A 165 -18.15 -2.57 -16.55
N VAL A 166 -17.26 -1.57 -16.48
CA VAL A 166 -17.46 -0.27 -17.14
C VAL A 166 -17.60 -0.43 -18.66
N PHE A 167 -16.73 -1.22 -19.28
CA PHE A 167 -16.79 -1.52 -20.71
C PHE A 167 -18.12 -2.17 -21.12
N ASN A 168 -18.53 -3.22 -20.41
CA ASN A 168 -19.77 -3.95 -20.68
C ASN A 168 -21.00 -3.06 -20.53
N TYR A 169 -21.00 -2.17 -19.52
CA TYR A 169 -22.09 -1.22 -19.30
C TYR A 169 -22.21 -0.24 -20.47
N LYS A 170 -21.10 0.36 -20.91
CA LYS A 170 -21.10 1.31 -22.04
C LYS A 170 -21.57 0.68 -23.34
N ASN A 171 -21.12 -0.54 -23.65
CA ASN A 171 -21.57 -1.24 -24.86
C ASN A 171 -23.08 -1.52 -24.83
N LYS A 172 -23.65 -1.86 -23.67
CA LYS A 172 -25.11 -2.07 -23.55
C LYS A 172 -25.92 -0.78 -23.73
N VAL A 173 -25.39 0.37 -23.32
CA VAL A 173 -26.05 1.67 -23.47
C VAL A 173 -25.96 2.16 -24.91
N LEU A 174 -24.82 1.99 -25.59
CA LEU A 174 -24.62 2.42 -26.98
C LEU A 174 -25.37 1.58 -28.02
N LEU A 175 -25.80 0.36 -27.65
CA LEU A 175 -26.59 -0.53 -28.50
C LEU A 175 -28.11 -0.38 -28.30
N LYS A 176 -28.54 0.57 -27.46
CA LYS A 176 -29.95 0.98 -27.30
C LYS A 176 -30.16 2.35 -27.94
#